data_AF-A0A1G2E8V8-F1
#
_entry.id   AF-A0A1G2E8V8-F1
#
_cell.length_a   1.000
_cell.length_b   1.000
_cell.length_c   1.000
_cell.angle_alpha   90.00
_cell.angle_beta   90.00
_cell.angle_gamma   90.00
#
_symmetry.space_group_name_H-M   'P 1'
#
loop_
_entity.id
_entity.type
_entity.pdbx_description
1 polymer ?
#
loop_
_entity_poly.entity_id
_entity_poly.type
_entity_poly.pdbx_seq_one_letter_code
_entity_poly.pdbx_strand_id
1 'polypeptide(L)'
;MYAANLIPLGYIFSSQPWHIFILEFIRGLAMACVVPTWSGIFTRHIDKGREAFSWSLESTGLGFAAGIAGAFGGILASLISFKLVFVLVSIFGLAASSLLLLIRPRLFNRDHFKPRVPPSEKPF
;
A
#
# COMPACT_ATOMS: atom_id res chain seq x y z
N MET A 1 3.52 2.09 6.55
CA MET A 1 2.76 2.99 5.65
C MET A 1 2.72 4.42 6.18
N TYR A 2 2.43 4.65 7.47
CA TYR A 2 2.33 6.01 8.04
C TYR A 2 3.57 6.90 7.77
N ALA A 3 4.77 6.40 8.07
CA ALA A 3 6.02 7.12 7.80
C ALA A 3 6.23 7.44 6.31
N ALA A 4 5.90 6.50 5.41
CA ALA A 4 6.04 6.71 3.96
C ALA A 4 5.12 7.83 3.44
N ASN A 5 3.94 7.99 4.05
CA ASN A 5 2.94 8.99 3.65
C ASN A 5 3.21 10.41 4.22
N LEU A 6 4.14 10.55 5.17
CA LEU A 6 4.60 11.87 5.66
C LEU A 6 5.66 12.50 4.74
N ILE A 7 6.39 11.69 3.98
CA ILE A 7 7.53 12.12 3.17
C ILE A 7 7.16 13.12 2.07
N PRO A 8 6.02 13.01 1.36
CA PRO A 8 5.67 13.97 0.33
C PRO A 8 5.49 15.41 0.86
N LEU A 9 5.19 15.61 2.16
CA LEU A 9 5.22 16.95 2.78
C LEU A 9 6.62 17.56 2.76
N GLY A 10 7.67 16.73 2.87
CA GLY A 10 9.07 17.15 2.77
C GLY A 10 9.44 17.71 1.39
N TYR A 11 8.73 17.30 0.33
CA TYR A 11 8.95 17.84 -1.02
C TYR A 11 8.57 19.33 -1.13
N ILE A 12 7.71 19.84 -0.25
CA ILE A 12 7.31 21.25 -0.24
C ILE A 12 8.49 22.17 0.14
N PHE A 13 9.39 21.68 0.99
CA PHE A 13 10.56 22.41 1.49
C PHE A 13 11.84 22.13 0.68
N SER A 14 11.75 21.28 -0.34
CA SER A 14 12.90 20.84 -1.11
C SER A 14 13.27 21.87 -2.18
N SER A 15 14.38 22.59 -1.98
CA SER A 15 14.90 23.56 -2.97
C SER A 15 15.92 22.98 -3.95
N GLN A 16 16.51 21.82 -3.64
CA GLN A 16 17.56 21.18 -4.44
C GLN A 16 17.18 19.72 -4.76
N PRO A 17 17.60 19.17 -5.91
CA PRO A 17 17.28 17.78 -6.29
C PRO A 17 17.73 16.73 -5.26
N TRP A 18 18.87 16.96 -4.59
CA TRP A 18 19.41 16.04 -3.58
C TRP A 18 18.46 15.78 -2.40
N HIS A 19 17.65 16.78 -2.01
CA HIS A 19 16.65 16.60 -0.95
C HIS A 19 15.60 15.57 -1.35
N ILE A 20 15.18 15.57 -2.62
CA ILE A 20 14.17 14.64 -3.14
C ILE A 20 14.73 13.22 -3.15
N PHE A 21 15.98 13.02 -3.56
CA PHE A 21 16.60 11.69 -3.56
C PHE A 21 16.69 11.08 -2.15
N ILE A 22 17.08 11.88 -1.15
CA ILE A 22 17.15 11.42 0.24
C ILE A 22 15.75 11.06 0.76
N LEU A 23 14.76 11.92 0.50
CA LEU A 23 13.38 11.68 0.91
C LEU A 23 12.80 10.42 0.24
N GLU A 24 13.03 10.23 -1.05
CA GLU A 24 12.56 9.04 -1.77
C GLU A 24 13.28 7.77 -1.32
N PHE A 25 14.56 7.85 -0.93
CA PHE A 25 15.28 6.74 -0.31
C PHE A 25 14.64 6.30 1.01
N ILE A 26 14.31 7.26 1.89
CA ILE A 26 13.60 6.98 3.15
C ILE A 26 12.21 6.39 2.85
N ARG A 27 11.53 6.87 1.81
CA ARG A 27 10.22 6.34 1.39
C ARG A 27 10.33 4.90 0.91
N GLY A 28 11.36 4.60 0.12
CA GLY A 28 11.68 3.26 -0.35
C GLY A 28 11.92 2.28 0.80
N LEU A 29 12.72 2.68 1.80
CA LEU A 29 12.94 1.87 3.00
C LEU A 29 11.64 1.59 3.76
N ALA A 30 10.80 2.61 3.95
CA ALA A 30 9.50 2.43 4.60
C ALA A 30 8.58 1.52 3.80
N MET A 31 8.58 1.60 2.47
CA MET A 31 7.79 0.74 1.58
C MET A 31 8.32 -0.70 1.53
N ALA A 32 9.62 -0.91 1.66
CA ALA A 32 10.23 -2.24 1.71
C ALA A 32 9.69 -3.09 2.88
N CYS A 33 9.35 -2.48 4.01
CA CYS A 33 8.69 -3.17 5.12
C CYS A 33 7.20 -3.41 4.84
N VAL A 34 6.55 -2.48 4.13
CA VAL A 34 5.10 -2.48 3.91
C VAL A 34 4.67 -3.55 2.91
N VAL A 35 5.36 -3.65 1.77
CA VAL A 35 4.98 -4.55 0.67
C VAL A 35 4.88 -6.01 1.14
N PRO A 36 5.90 -6.64 1.75
CA PRO A 36 5.80 -8.03 2.19
C PRO A 36 4.79 -8.22 3.32
N THR A 37 4.65 -7.23 4.22
CA THR A 37 3.67 -7.27 5.31
C THR A 37 2.23 -7.28 4.78
N TRP A 38 1.93 -6.42 3.81
CA TRP A 38 0.62 -6.37 3.16
C TRP A 38 0.31 -7.68 2.46
N SER A 39 1.25 -8.20 1.65
CA SER A 39 1.06 -9.47 0.93
C SER A 39 0.81 -10.65 1.88
N GLY A 40 1.50 -10.69 3.03
CA GLY A 40 1.27 -11.71 4.06
C GLY A 40 -0.10 -11.60 4.71
N ILE A 41 -0.53 -10.39 5.09
CA ILE A 41 -1.85 -10.15 5.68
C ILE A 41 -2.95 -10.48 4.68
N PHE A 42 -2.84 -9.99 3.44
CA PHE A 42 -3.84 -10.19 2.40
C PHE A 42 -4.03 -11.68 2.09
N THR A 43 -2.93 -12.41 1.84
CA THR A 43 -2.97 -13.85 1.52
C THR A 43 -3.61 -14.68 2.64
N ARG A 44 -3.41 -14.30 3.91
CA ARG A 44 -4.03 -14.98 5.06
C ARG A 44 -5.57 -14.87 5.07
N HIS A 45 -6.11 -13.85 4.41
CA HIS A 45 -7.55 -13.57 4.36
C HIS A 45 -8.19 -13.99 3.03
N ILE A 46 -7.42 -14.59 2.12
CA ILE A 46 -7.93 -15.13 0.86
C ILE A 46 -8.49 -16.54 1.08
N ASP A 47 -9.63 -16.83 0.45
CA ASP A 47 -10.19 -18.18 0.40
C ASP A 47 -9.39 -19.08 -0.55
N LYS A 48 -9.10 -20.30 -0.10
CA LYS A 48 -8.37 -21.30 -0.91
C LYS A 48 -9.09 -21.61 -2.22
N GLY A 49 -8.33 -21.70 -3.31
CA GLY A 49 -8.85 -21.94 -4.66
C GLY A 49 -9.35 -20.68 -5.38
N ARG A 50 -9.29 -19.51 -4.74
CA ARG A 50 -9.60 -18.21 -5.35
C ARG A 50 -8.42 -17.24 -5.30
N GLU A 51 -7.20 -17.72 -5.03
CA GLU A 51 -6.03 -16.87 -4.83
C GLU A 51 -5.72 -16.01 -6.05
N ALA A 52 -5.69 -16.63 -7.23
CA ALA A 52 -5.42 -15.91 -8.48
C ALA A 52 -6.48 -14.83 -8.77
N PHE A 53 -7.75 -15.09 -8.45
CA PHE A 53 -8.83 -14.14 -8.65
C PHE A 53 -8.80 -12.98 -7.64
N SER A 54 -8.52 -13.26 -6.37
CA SER A 54 -8.39 -12.23 -5.34
C SER A 54 -7.18 -11.32 -5.59
N TRP A 55 -6.05 -11.89 -6.00
CA TRP A 55 -4.86 -11.11 -6.39
C TRP A 55 -5.07 -10.33 -7.68
N SER A 56 -5.80 -10.89 -8.67
CA SER A 56 -6.11 -10.15 -9.89
C SER A 56 -7.04 -8.95 -9.62
N LEU A 57 -8.04 -9.11 -8.75
CA LEU A 57 -8.89 -8.00 -8.30
C LEU A 57 -8.07 -6.92 -7.57
N GLU A 58 -7.18 -7.31 -6.67
CA GLU A 58 -6.32 -6.38 -5.93
C GLU A 58 -5.42 -5.58 -6.87
N SER A 59 -4.67 -6.27 -7.73
CA SER A 59 -3.77 -5.64 -8.71
C SER A 59 -4.50 -4.76 -9.73
N THR A 60 -5.67 -5.19 -10.22
CA THR A 60 -6.50 -4.37 -11.12
C THR A 60 -7.01 -3.12 -10.41
N GLY A 61 -7.48 -3.27 -9.17
CA GLY A 61 -7.92 -2.14 -8.35
C GLY A 61 -6.78 -1.15 -8.08
N LEU A 62 -5.58 -1.65 -7.76
CA LEU A 62 -4.39 -0.84 -7.55
C LEU A 62 -3.99 -0.09 -8.83
N GLY A 63 -3.98 -0.78 -9.98
CA GLY A 63 -3.65 -0.19 -11.28
C GLY A 63 -4.66 0.87 -11.71
N PHE A 64 -5.95 0.60 -11.52
CA PHE A 64 -7.02 1.56 -11.81
C PHE A 64 -6.92 2.80 -10.92
N ALA A 65 -6.73 2.61 -9.61
CA ALA A 65 -6.53 3.71 -8.68
C ALA A 65 -5.28 4.53 -9.02
N ALA A 66 -4.17 3.88 -9.39
CA ALA A 66 -2.94 4.54 -9.81
C ALA A 66 -3.14 5.34 -11.10
N GLY A 67 -3.88 4.80 -12.08
CA GLY A 67 -4.20 5.49 -13.32
C GLY A 67 -5.04 6.76 -13.09
N ILE A 68 -6.09 6.65 -12.29
CA ILE A 68 -6.92 7.80 -11.89
C ILE A 68 -6.09 8.82 -11.12
N ALA A 69 -5.35 8.38 -10.10
CA ALA A 69 -4.52 9.27 -9.29
C ALA A 69 -3.45 9.98 -10.13
N GLY A 70 -2.85 9.29 -11.10
CA GLY A 70 -1.90 9.88 -12.04
C GLY A 70 -2.54 10.91 -12.96
N ALA A 71 -3.71 10.61 -13.52
CA ALA A 71 -4.45 11.53 -14.38
C ALA A 71 -4.85 12.81 -13.62
N PHE A 72 -5.54 12.68 -12.49
CA PHE A 72 -5.93 13.82 -11.66
C PHE A 72 -4.71 14.55 -11.09
N GLY A 73 -3.70 13.82 -10.59
CA GLY A 73 -2.47 14.40 -10.07
C GLY A 73 -1.72 15.23 -11.10
N GLY A 74 -1.65 14.76 -12.35
CA GLY A 74 -1.04 15.49 -13.47
C GLY A 74 -1.81 16.76 -13.82
N ILE A 75 -3.13 16.68 -13.91
CA ILE A 75 -4.01 17.85 -14.18
C ILE A 75 -3.87 18.90 -13.07
N LEU A 76 -3.92 18.49 -11.79
CA LEU A 76 -3.75 19.42 -10.66
C LEU A 76 -2.35 20.04 -10.63
N ALA A 77 -1.32 19.25 -10.92
CA ALA A 77 0.06 19.73 -10.95
C ALA A 77 0.29 20.76 -12.06
N SER A 78 -0.33 20.58 -13.24
CA SER A 78 -0.16 21.47 -14.39
C SER A 78 -0.98 22.75 -14.29
N LEU A 79 -2.20 22.68 -13.74
CA LEU A 79 -3.11 23.84 -13.67
C LEU A 79 -2.92 24.68 -12.42
N ILE A 80 -2.61 24.07 -11.27
CA ILE A 80 -2.59 24.76 -9.98
C ILE A 80 -1.16 24.87 -9.47
N SER A 81 -0.58 23.76 -9.00
CA SER A 81 0.77 23.70 -8.43
C SER A 81 1.11 22.28 -7.96
N PHE A 82 2.39 21.89 -8.10
CA PHE A 82 2.92 20.66 -7.50
C PHE A 82 2.76 20.60 -5.98
N LYS A 83 2.86 21.74 -5.29
CA LYS A 83 2.70 21.82 -3.82
C LYS A 83 1.34 21.30 -3.36
N LEU A 84 0.27 21.60 -4.09
CA LEU A 84 -1.07 21.15 -3.74
C LEU A 84 -1.18 19.62 -3.83
N VAL A 85 -0.61 19.03 -4.88
CA VAL A 85 -0.62 17.58 -5.09
C VAL A 85 0.10 16.86 -3.94
N PHE A 86 1.26 17.36 -3.51
CA PHE A 86 1.99 16.77 -2.39
C PHE A 86 1.22 16.84 -1.06
N VAL A 87 0.53 17.95 -0.80
CA VAL A 87 -0.34 18.08 0.39
C VAL A 87 -1.50 17.08 0.33
N LEU A 88 -2.20 17.00 -0.80
CA LEU A 88 -3.34 16.10 -0.97
C LEU A 88 -2.94 14.63 -0.82
N VAL A 89 -1.84 14.21 -1.47
CA VAL A 89 -1.31 12.84 -1.35
C VAL A 89 -0.96 12.50 0.09
N SER A 90 -0.36 13.45 0.82
CA SER A 90 -0.01 13.24 2.23
C SER A 90 -1.26 13.12 3.11
N ILE A 91 -2.27 13.97 2.93
CA ILE A 91 -3.52 13.91 3.68
C ILE A 91 -4.24 12.58 3.43
N PHE A 92 -4.43 12.20 2.16
CA PHE A 92 -5.10 10.95 1.82
C PHE A 92 -4.31 9.73 2.30
N GLY A 93 -2.98 9.74 2.17
CA GLY A 93 -2.13 8.66 2.65
C GLY A 93 -2.16 8.50 4.17
N LEU A 94 -2.17 9.61 4.91
CA LEU A 94 -2.28 9.60 6.38
C LEU A 94 -3.66 9.16 6.85
N ALA A 95 -4.73 9.60 6.18
CA ALA A 95 -6.09 9.15 6.45
C ALA A 95 -6.23 7.63 6.23
N ALA A 96 -5.74 7.12 5.09
CA ALA A 96 -5.75 5.68 4.79
C ALA A 96 -4.94 4.87 5.82
N SER A 97 -3.76 5.37 6.20
CA SER A 97 -2.93 4.73 7.23
C SER A 97 -3.60 4.70 8.60
N SER A 98 -4.31 5.78 8.95
CA SER A 98 -5.06 5.88 10.22
C SER A 98 -6.25 4.91 10.24
N LEU A 99 -6.95 4.77 9.11
CA LEU A 99 -8.03 3.80 8.97
C LEU A 99 -7.52 2.35 9.14
N LEU A 100 -6.35 2.02 8.57
CA LEU A 100 -5.70 0.72 8.78
C LEU A 100 -5.37 0.46 10.25
N LEU A 101 -4.89 1.48 10.98
CA LEU A 101 -4.64 1.35 12.42
C LEU A 101 -5.91 1.06 13.22
N LEU A 102 -7.04 1.66 12.83
CA LEU A 102 -8.33 1.44 13.47
C LEU A 102 -8.87 0.01 13.23
N ILE A 103 -8.59 -0.56 12.05
CA ILE A 103 -9.05 -1.89 11.66
C ILE A 103 -8.08 -3.00 12.10
N ARG A 104 -6.85 -2.64 12.52
CA ARG A 104 -5.83 -3.55 13.07
C ARG A 104 -6.37 -4.66 13.99
N PRO A 105 -7.19 -4.40 15.02
CA PRO A 105 -7.67 -5.46 15.92
C PRO A 105 -8.53 -6.52 15.21
N ARG A 106 -9.20 -6.16 14.10
CA ARG A 106 -9.99 -7.10 13.30
C ARG A 106 -9.13 -7.87 12.28
N LEU A 107 -8.03 -7.28 11.81
CA LEU A 107 -7.10 -7.92 10.87
C LEU A 107 -6.28 -9.05 11.50
N PHE A 108 -6.03 -9.00 12.81
CA PHE A 108 -5.28 -10.05 13.50
C PHE A 108 -6.16 -11.18 14.04
N ASN A 109 -7.49 -11.00 14.06
CA ASN A 109 -8.41 -11.97 14.64
C ASN A 109 -8.88 -13.03 13.62
N ARG A 110 -7.97 -13.90 13.18
CA ARG A 110 -8.27 -15.22 12.59
C ARG A 110 -7.17 -16.24 12.92
N ASP A 111 -7.24 -16.72 14.16
CA ASP A 111 -6.59 -17.96 14.59
C ASP A 111 -7.33 -19.17 14.01
N HIS A 112 -7.02 -19.58 12.77
CA HIS A 112 -7.24 -20.97 12.34
C HIS A 112 -6.27 -21.32 11.20
N PHE A 113 -4.96 -21.20 11.44
CA PHE A 113 -4.02 -22.07 10.72
C PHE A 113 -4.17 -23.48 11.28
N LYS A 114 -5.17 -24.23 10.79
CA LYS A 114 -5.14 -25.70 10.89
C LYS A 114 -4.25 -26.17 9.74
N PRO A 115 -2.99 -26.59 9.96
CA PRO A 115 -2.31 -27.37 8.96
C PRO A 115 -3.11 -28.66 8.80
N ARG A 116 -3.98 -28.73 7.78
CA ARG A 116 -4.43 -30.02 7.29
C ARG A 116 -3.21 -30.63 6.64
N VAL A 117 -2.65 -31.64 7.32
CA VAL A 117 -1.74 -32.62 6.74
C VAL A 117 -2.18 -32.89 5.30
N PRO A 118 -1.25 -32.87 4.32
CA PRO A 118 -1.58 -33.28 2.97
C PRO A 118 -2.25 -34.66 3.05
N PRO A 119 -3.25 -34.96 2.21
CA PRO A 119 -3.84 -36.29 2.19
C PRO A 119 -2.67 -37.27 2.06
N SER A 120 -2.48 -38.12 3.07
CA SER A 120 -1.58 -39.25 2.95
C SER A 120 -2.05 -39.97 1.71
N GLU A 121 -1.23 -39.97 0.65
CA GLU A 121 -1.44 -40.88 -0.46
C GLU A 121 -1.60 -42.26 0.16
N LYS A 122 -2.82 -42.80 0.09
CA LYS A 122 -3.08 -44.15 0.56
C LYS A 122 -2.33 -45.05 -0.41
N PRO A 123 -1.39 -45.89 0.07
CA PRO A 123 -0.69 -46.79 -0.82
C PRO A 123 -1.54 -48.06 -0.96
N PHE A 124 -2.55 -48.08 -1.84
CA PHE A 124 -3.14 -49.31 -2.41
C PHE A 124 -3.86 -48.99 -3.71
#